data_AF-A0A453ENI3-F1
#
_entry.id   AF-A0A453ENI3-F1
#
_cell.length_a   1.000
_cell.length_b   1.000
_cell.length_c   1.000
_cell.angle_alpha   90.00
_cell.angle_beta   90.00
_cell.angle_gamma   90.00
#
_symmetry.space_group_name_H-M   'P 1'
#
loop_
_entity.id
_entity.type
_entity.pdbx_description
1 polymer ?
#
loop_
_entity_poly.entity_id
_entity_poly.type
_entity_poly.pdbx_seq_one_letter_code
_entity_poly.pdbx_strand_id
1 'polypeptide(L)'
;LLHRVPAHCCLRPVRNLGHRFLRYELPESFSDHDCLNLNKTPQILGVPLDPPLLVGVIRRGRAAEMIRLQTYAAFSLLATTSAVYYAFSSREQFYPAMVYLSSSKICFVLLLNTGLVAMCTTWQLVKRIFLGTLREAEVEQLNEQSWREVVEILFAVTIFRQDFSVAFLAMVAALLLVKALHWLAQKRVDYIETTPSVPMLSHIRIVSFMVFLLAVDCIFLSRSLMPLIKNREASVAIFFSFE
;
A
#
# COMPACT_ATOMS: atom_id res chain seq x y z
N LEU A 1 11.24 -23.55 71.82
CA LEU A 1 10.10 -24.49 71.67
C LEU A 1 8.91 -23.65 71.21
N LEU A 2 8.28 -23.96 70.06
CA LEU A 2 7.03 -24.76 69.94
C LEU A 2 5.83 -24.12 70.71
N HIS A 3 4.67 -23.83 70.12
CA HIS A 3 4.18 -24.14 68.75
C HIS A 3 3.01 -23.22 68.26
N ARG A 4 2.98 -22.96 66.94
CA ARG A 4 1.90 -22.56 65.98
C ARG A 4 0.47 -22.21 66.50
N VAL A 5 -0.12 -21.05 66.14
CA VAL A 5 -0.76 -20.61 64.84
C VAL A 5 -2.18 -21.20 64.65
N PRO A 6 -3.22 -20.49 64.10
CA PRO A 6 -3.27 -19.20 63.36
C PRO A 6 -3.97 -18.06 64.18
N ALA A 7 -4.76 -17.05 63.71
CA ALA A 7 -5.35 -16.67 62.40
C ALA A 7 -5.78 -15.17 62.29
N HIS A 8 -5.94 -14.72 61.03
CA HIS A 8 -6.79 -13.66 60.43
C HIS A 8 -7.07 -12.25 61.04
N CYS A 9 -6.82 -11.25 60.17
CA CYS A 9 -7.62 -10.04 59.91
C CYS A 9 -7.70 -8.90 60.96
N CYS A 10 -6.77 -7.94 60.89
CA CYS A 10 -7.13 -6.51 60.89
C CYS A 10 -6.00 -5.60 60.33
N LEU A 11 -6.31 -4.31 60.11
CA LEU A 11 -5.48 -3.21 59.57
C LEU A 11 -5.21 -3.22 58.05
N ARG A 12 -5.26 -2.09 57.32
CA ARG A 12 -6.23 -0.96 57.22
C ARG A 12 -5.93 -0.20 55.88
N PRO A 13 -6.80 0.69 55.36
CA PRO A 13 -6.70 1.22 53.99
C PRO A 13 -6.08 2.64 53.90
N VAL A 14 -5.80 3.12 52.67
CA VAL A 14 -6.17 4.47 52.19
C VAL A 14 -5.97 4.64 50.65
N ARG A 15 -6.83 5.49 50.06
CA ARG A 15 -6.89 6.09 48.70
C ARG A 15 -5.70 5.90 47.72
N ASN A 16 -6.02 5.49 46.49
CA ASN A 16 -5.72 6.16 45.19
C ASN A 16 -6.16 5.27 44.02
N LEU A 17 -6.50 5.75 42.82
CA LEU A 17 -7.09 7.03 42.39
C LEU A 17 -7.88 6.76 41.08
N GLY A 18 -8.90 7.56 40.76
CA GLY A 18 -9.69 7.40 39.53
C GLY A 18 -9.03 7.97 38.26
N HIS A 19 -9.80 7.97 37.17
CA HIS A 19 -9.50 8.61 35.87
C HIS A 19 -8.39 7.99 34.99
N ARG A 20 -8.76 6.84 34.40
CA ARG A 20 -8.49 6.49 33.00
C ARG A 20 -8.62 7.73 32.09
N PHE A 21 -7.52 8.31 31.59
CA PHE A 21 -7.52 9.17 30.41
C PHE A 21 -6.13 9.25 29.74
N LEU A 22 -6.11 9.24 28.40
CA LEU A 22 -5.00 9.51 27.46
C LEU A 22 -3.54 9.25 27.88
N ARG A 23 -2.96 8.20 27.27
CA ARG A 23 -1.88 8.45 26.28
C ARG A 23 -1.86 7.36 25.20
N TYR A 24 -2.17 7.76 23.96
CA TYR A 24 -1.81 7.01 22.74
C TYR A 24 -0.55 7.69 22.20
N GLU A 25 0.62 7.12 22.48
CA GLU A 25 1.83 7.40 21.69
C GLU A 25 1.91 6.31 20.61
N LEU A 26 1.94 6.72 19.35
CA LEU A 26 2.37 5.84 18.27
C LEU A 26 3.90 5.74 18.34
N PRO A 27 4.49 4.53 18.29
CA PRO A 27 5.78 4.36 17.68
C PRO A 27 5.60 4.48 16.16
N GLU A 28 6.23 5.48 15.54
CA GLU A 28 6.54 5.40 14.12
C GLU A 28 7.64 4.34 13.88
N SER A 29 7.80 3.91 12.63
CA SER A 29 8.98 3.18 12.14
C SER A 29 9.38 1.93 12.94
N PHE A 30 8.64 0.82 12.77
CA PHE A 30 9.19 -0.49 13.08
C PHE A 30 10.21 -0.89 11.99
N SER A 31 11.48 -0.55 12.23
CA SER A 31 12.63 -0.88 11.38
C SER A 31 13.18 -2.26 11.77
N ASP A 32 13.66 -3.05 10.81
CA ASP A 32 14.03 -4.48 10.94
C ASP A 32 15.19 -4.82 11.92
N HIS A 33 15.68 -3.85 12.70
CA HIS A 33 16.83 -4.04 13.57
C HIS A 33 16.57 -4.84 14.86
N ASP A 34 15.30 -5.02 15.28
CA ASP A 34 14.94 -5.72 16.53
C ASP A 34 14.72 -7.25 16.37
N CYS A 35 14.96 -7.82 15.18
CA CYS A 35 14.92 -9.28 15.00
C CYS A 35 16.05 -10.05 15.74
N LEU A 36 17.01 -9.35 16.34
CA LEU A 36 18.29 -9.91 16.81
C LEU A 36 18.40 -10.08 18.34
N ASN A 37 17.31 -10.48 19.02
CA ASN A 37 17.39 -10.87 20.45
C ASN A 37 16.45 -12.02 20.89
N LEU A 38 16.15 -12.96 20.00
CA LEU A 38 15.29 -14.12 20.29
C LEU A 38 16.02 -15.27 21.03
N ASN A 39 16.81 -14.94 22.06
CA ASN A 39 17.50 -15.88 22.94
C ASN A 39 17.08 -15.73 24.42
N LYS A 40 15.76 -15.67 24.67
CA LYS A 40 15.24 -15.67 26.05
C LYS A 40 13.90 -16.38 26.20
N THR A 41 13.87 -17.66 25.83
CA THR A 41 12.78 -18.57 26.19
C THR A 41 12.78 -18.85 27.71
N PRO A 42 11.66 -18.62 28.42
CA PRO A 42 11.30 -19.47 29.55
C PRO A 42 10.71 -20.78 28.99
N GLN A 43 11.44 -21.89 29.08
CA GLN A 43 10.94 -23.20 28.66
C GLN A 43 9.85 -23.72 29.60
N ILE A 44 8.58 -23.47 29.30
CA ILE A 44 7.45 -24.23 29.88
C ILE A 44 6.45 -24.56 28.76
N LEU A 45 5.94 -25.80 28.80
CA LEU A 45 4.92 -26.37 27.90
C LEU A 45 5.36 -26.59 26.45
N GLY A 46 6.10 -27.68 26.22
CA GLY A 46 6.40 -28.22 24.89
C GLY A 46 5.16 -28.83 24.23
N VAL A 47 4.30 -28.00 23.64
CA VAL A 47 3.23 -28.40 22.72
C VAL A 47 3.77 -28.33 21.29
N PRO A 48 3.60 -29.34 20.43
CA PRO A 48 3.85 -29.17 19.00
C PRO A 48 2.86 -28.13 18.45
N LEU A 49 3.35 -26.96 18.05
CA LEU A 49 2.48 -25.90 17.54
C LEU A 49 2.02 -26.26 16.13
N ASP A 50 0.82 -26.82 16.02
CA ASP A 50 0.25 -27.30 14.77
C ASP A 50 0.31 -26.23 13.66
N PRO A 51 1.03 -26.49 12.53
CA PRO A 51 1.14 -25.51 11.44
C PRO A 51 -0.19 -24.98 10.88
N PRO A 52 -1.32 -25.73 10.80
CA PRO A 52 -2.60 -25.14 10.38
C PRO A 52 -3.10 -24.00 11.29
N LEU A 53 -2.75 -23.97 12.58
CA LEU A 53 -3.22 -22.96 13.52
C LEU A 53 -2.51 -21.61 13.27
N LEU A 54 -1.19 -21.63 13.09
CA LEU A 54 -0.40 -20.44 12.75
C LEU A 54 -0.80 -19.87 11.37
N VAL A 55 -0.97 -20.75 10.36
CA VAL A 55 -1.51 -20.37 9.05
C VAL A 55 -2.93 -19.80 9.18
N GLY A 56 -3.76 -20.34 10.07
CA GLY A 56 -5.09 -19.83 10.38
C GLY A 56 -5.07 -18.40 10.93
N VAL A 57 -4.18 -18.10 11.88
CA VAL A 57 -4.02 -16.75 12.46
C VAL A 57 -3.54 -15.74 11.40
N ILE A 58 -2.49 -16.09 10.64
CA ILE A 58 -1.95 -15.21 9.57
C ILE A 58 -3.02 -14.95 8.49
N ARG A 59 -3.72 -15.99 8.04
CA ARG A 59 -4.80 -15.86 7.04
C ARG A 59 -5.97 -15.01 7.57
N ARG A 60 -6.28 -15.07 8.87
CA ARG A 60 -7.33 -14.27 9.52
C ARG A 60 -6.94 -12.80 9.65
N GLY A 61 -5.68 -12.51 9.99
CA GLY A 61 -5.13 -11.15 10.00
C GLY A 61 -5.17 -10.51 8.61
N ARG A 62 -4.58 -11.18 7.61
CA ARG A 62 -4.53 -10.70 6.22
C ARG A 62 -5.92 -10.52 5.58
N ALA A 63 -6.91 -11.33 6.00
CA ALA A 63 -8.31 -11.13 5.61
C ALA A 63 -8.95 -9.88 6.27
N ALA A 64 -8.69 -9.65 7.56
CA ALA A 64 -9.17 -8.46 8.26
C ALA A 64 -8.57 -7.16 7.68
N GLU A 65 -7.32 -7.18 7.22
CA GLU A 65 -6.70 -6.04 6.53
C GLU A 65 -7.37 -5.74 5.17
N MET A 66 -7.65 -6.77 4.35
CA MET A 66 -8.39 -6.56 3.10
C MET A 66 -9.79 -5.98 3.36
N ILE A 67 -10.48 -6.42 4.41
CA ILE A 67 -11.79 -5.86 4.80
C ILE A 67 -11.65 -4.39 5.22
N ARG A 68 -10.64 -4.04 6.05
CA ARG A 68 -10.36 -2.65 6.44
C ARG A 68 -10.08 -1.76 5.23
N LEU A 69 -9.29 -2.25 4.25
CA LEU A 69 -9.03 -1.55 2.99
C LEU A 69 -10.30 -1.33 2.16
N GLN A 70 -11.18 -2.33 2.07
CA GLN A 70 -12.46 -2.21 1.35
C GLN A 70 -13.42 -1.24 2.04
N THR A 71 -13.53 -1.26 3.37
CA THR A 71 -14.34 -0.30 4.14
C THR A 71 -13.78 1.13 4.01
N TYR A 72 -12.45 1.30 4.05
CA TYR A 72 -11.81 2.59 3.81
C TYR A 72 -12.12 3.13 2.41
N ALA A 73 -11.95 2.30 1.37
CA ALA A 73 -12.23 2.66 0.00
C ALA A 73 -13.70 3.07 -0.22
N ALA A 74 -14.64 2.30 0.35
CA ALA A 74 -16.06 2.63 0.32
C ALA A 74 -16.35 3.98 1.00
N PHE A 75 -15.77 4.23 2.18
CA PHE A 75 -15.95 5.49 2.90
C PHE A 75 -15.35 6.69 2.16
N SER A 76 -14.15 6.56 1.57
CA SER A 76 -13.55 7.63 0.76
C SER A 76 -14.37 7.94 -0.49
N LEU A 77 -14.90 6.90 -1.18
CA LEU A 77 -15.76 7.08 -2.35
C LEU A 77 -17.07 7.78 -1.99
N LEU A 78 -17.70 7.41 -0.86
CA LEU A 78 -18.92 8.06 -0.37
C LEU A 78 -18.67 9.52 0.05
N ALA A 79 -17.56 9.80 0.74
CA ALA A 79 -17.19 11.17 1.14
C ALA A 79 -16.95 12.07 -0.08
N THR A 80 -16.22 11.58 -1.09
CA THR A 80 -15.94 12.34 -2.31
C THR A 80 -17.18 12.50 -3.19
N THR A 81 -18.00 11.45 -3.35
CA THR A 81 -19.30 11.56 -4.03
C THR A 81 -20.19 12.61 -3.35
N SER A 82 -20.21 12.65 -2.02
CA SER A 82 -20.97 13.65 -1.24
C SER A 82 -20.43 15.06 -1.44
N ALA A 83 -19.11 15.26 -1.44
CA ALA A 83 -18.48 16.56 -1.69
C ALA A 83 -18.71 17.07 -3.13
N VAL A 84 -18.67 16.17 -4.11
CA VAL A 84 -18.99 16.48 -5.52
C VAL A 84 -20.47 16.80 -5.69
N TYR A 85 -21.37 16.01 -5.09
CA TYR A 85 -22.81 16.29 -5.10
C TYR A 85 -23.14 17.64 -4.45
N TYR A 86 -22.53 17.97 -3.31
CA TYR A 86 -22.67 19.27 -2.67
C TYR A 86 -22.16 20.42 -3.56
N ALA A 87 -21.01 20.25 -4.22
CA ALA A 87 -20.45 21.26 -5.12
C ALA A 87 -21.37 21.57 -6.32
N PHE A 88 -22.04 20.56 -6.89
CA PHE A 88 -23.04 20.74 -7.95
C PHE A 88 -24.38 21.25 -7.41
N SER A 89 -24.88 20.73 -6.29
CA SER A 89 -26.15 21.20 -5.69
C SER A 89 -26.08 22.65 -5.18
N SER A 90 -24.87 23.15 -4.88
CA SER A 90 -24.63 24.56 -4.52
C SER A 90 -24.41 25.47 -5.74
N ARG A 91 -24.23 24.91 -6.95
CA ARG A 91 -23.82 25.65 -8.16
C ARG A 91 -24.43 25.02 -9.41
N GLU A 92 -25.56 25.57 -9.88
CA GLU A 92 -26.32 25.11 -11.05
C GLU A 92 -25.49 25.03 -12.35
N GLN A 93 -24.35 25.73 -12.42
CA GLN A 93 -23.46 25.76 -13.57
C GLN A 93 -22.22 24.86 -13.35
N PHE A 94 -21.95 23.97 -14.31
CA PHE A 94 -20.86 23.00 -14.25
C PHE A 94 -19.47 23.62 -14.05
N TYR A 95 -19.16 24.71 -14.76
CA TYR A 95 -17.84 25.35 -14.71
C TYR A 95 -17.46 25.88 -13.30
N PRO A 96 -18.26 26.74 -12.63
CA PRO A 96 -17.95 27.18 -11.28
C PRO A 96 -18.03 26.06 -10.23
N ALA A 97 -18.73 24.95 -10.47
CA ALA A 97 -18.67 23.77 -9.60
C ALA A 97 -17.30 23.07 -9.67
N MET A 98 -16.78 22.84 -10.89
CA MET A 98 -15.45 22.26 -11.09
C MET A 98 -14.31 23.14 -10.56
N VAL A 99 -14.41 24.48 -10.75
CA VAL A 99 -13.43 25.43 -10.18
C VAL A 99 -13.46 25.42 -8.64
N TYR A 100 -14.62 25.23 -8.01
CA TYR A 100 -14.71 25.10 -6.55
C TYR A 100 -14.05 23.82 -6.05
N LEU A 101 -14.28 22.69 -6.73
CA LEU A 101 -13.67 21.40 -6.41
C LEU A 101 -12.14 21.43 -6.48
N SER A 102 -11.56 22.15 -7.46
CA SER A 102 -10.10 22.29 -7.59
C SER A 102 -9.48 23.35 -6.67
N SER A 103 -10.20 24.43 -6.36
CA SER A 103 -9.69 25.53 -5.51
C SER A 103 -9.86 25.28 -4.01
N SER A 104 -10.83 24.46 -3.60
CA SER A 104 -11.08 24.15 -2.20
C SER A 104 -10.10 23.09 -1.69
N LYS A 105 -9.23 23.48 -0.75
CA LYS A 105 -8.21 22.59 -0.14
C LYS A 105 -8.78 21.26 0.38
N ILE A 106 -9.99 21.29 0.95
CA ILE A 106 -10.65 20.09 1.51
C ILE A 106 -11.13 19.17 0.38
N CYS A 107 -11.81 19.72 -0.63
CA CYS A 107 -12.28 18.96 -1.80
C CYS A 107 -11.11 18.34 -2.57
N PHE A 108 -10.04 19.12 -2.76
CA PHE A 108 -8.80 18.70 -3.39
C PHE A 108 -8.14 17.51 -2.67
N VAL A 109 -8.03 17.54 -1.33
CA VAL A 109 -7.50 16.42 -0.54
C VAL A 109 -8.40 15.17 -0.62
N LEU A 110 -9.73 15.33 -0.62
CA LEU A 110 -10.66 14.20 -0.82
C LEU A 110 -10.51 13.56 -2.21
N LEU A 111 -10.37 14.38 -3.26
CA LEU A 111 -10.11 13.92 -4.63
C LEU A 111 -8.76 13.17 -4.73
N LEU A 112 -7.69 13.72 -4.14
CA LEU A 112 -6.37 13.05 -4.09
C LEU A 112 -6.43 11.70 -3.37
N ASN A 113 -7.06 11.64 -2.20
CA ASN A 113 -7.25 10.39 -1.45
C ASN A 113 -8.03 9.35 -2.27
N THR A 114 -9.06 9.79 -3.00
CA THR A 114 -9.84 8.92 -3.89
C THR A 114 -9.01 8.42 -5.07
N GLY A 115 -8.10 9.24 -5.60
CA GLY A 115 -7.11 8.83 -6.60
C GLY A 115 -6.15 7.75 -6.09
N LEU A 116 -5.61 7.91 -4.87
CA LEU A 116 -4.78 6.89 -4.22
C LEU A 116 -5.54 5.58 -3.99
N VAL A 117 -6.81 5.66 -3.56
CA VAL A 117 -7.69 4.49 -3.43
C VAL A 117 -7.92 3.82 -4.78
N ALA A 118 -8.22 4.58 -5.84
CA ALA A 118 -8.41 4.05 -7.19
C ALA A 118 -7.14 3.34 -7.73
N MET A 119 -5.96 3.92 -7.50
CA MET A 119 -4.66 3.31 -7.79
C MET A 119 -4.49 1.98 -7.03
N CYS A 120 -4.70 1.98 -5.71
CA CYS A 120 -4.59 0.78 -4.87
C CYS A 120 -5.59 -0.32 -5.29
N THR A 121 -6.81 0.02 -5.69
CA THR A 121 -7.76 -0.96 -6.22
C THR A 121 -7.36 -1.48 -7.61
N THR A 122 -6.75 -0.64 -8.45
CA THR A 122 -6.23 -1.06 -9.77
C THR A 122 -5.07 -2.04 -9.62
N TRP A 123 -4.12 -1.75 -8.71
CA TRP A 123 -3.03 -2.65 -8.33
C TRP A 123 -3.53 -4.01 -7.80
N GLN A 124 -4.58 -4.02 -6.98
CA GLN A 124 -5.22 -5.27 -6.55
C GLN A 124 -5.92 -6.01 -7.70
N LEU A 125 -6.57 -5.28 -8.62
CA LEU A 125 -7.28 -5.84 -9.76
C LEU A 125 -6.32 -6.53 -10.75
N VAL A 126 -5.24 -5.85 -11.16
CA VAL A 126 -4.24 -6.42 -12.09
C VAL A 126 -3.60 -7.67 -11.47
N LYS A 127 -3.19 -7.63 -10.19
CA LYS A 127 -2.65 -8.82 -9.51
C LYS A 127 -3.65 -9.97 -9.44
N ARG A 128 -4.93 -9.71 -9.18
CA ARG A 128 -5.97 -10.76 -9.16
C ARG A 128 -6.27 -11.35 -10.55
N ILE A 129 -6.27 -10.55 -11.61
CA ILE A 129 -6.56 -10.99 -12.98
C ILE A 129 -5.43 -11.86 -13.54
N PHE A 130 -4.18 -11.37 -13.51
CA PHE A 130 -3.09 -12.03 -14.23
C PHE A 130 -2.32 -13.04 -13.37
N LEU A 131 -2.23 -12.83 -12.05
CA LEU A 131 -1.21 -13.48 -11.19
C LEU A 131 -1.77 -14.32 -10.04
N GLY A 132 -3.03 -14.10 -9.64
CA GLY A 132 -3.71 -14.90 -8.62
C GLY A 132 -3.07 -14.78 -7.23
N THR A 133 -2.70 -15.92 -6.63
CA THR A 133 -2.08 -15.98 -5.30
C THR A 133 -0.56 -15.88 -5.39
N LEU A 134 0.01 -14.72 -5.04
CA LEU A 134 1.46 -14.57 -4.87
C LEU A 134 1.97 -15.40 -3.67
N ARG A 135 3.20 -15.89 -3.78
CA ARG A 135 3.95 -16.52 -2.69
C ARG A 135 4.58 -15.43 -1.82
N GLU A 136 4.70 -15.68 -0.52
CA GLU A 136 5.17 -14.65 0.43
C GLU A 136 6.59 -14.16 0.11
N ALA A 137 7.49 -15.05 -0.34
CA ALA A 137 8.82 -14.69 -0.82
C ALA A 137 8.86 -13.79 -2.09
N GLU A 138 7.78 -13.73 -2.87
CA GLU A 138 7.66 -12.80 -4.00
C GLU A 138 7.25 -11.42 -3.51
N VAL A 139 6.34 -11.36 -2.53
CA VAL A 139 5.89 -10.12 -1.89
C VAL A 139 7.07 -9.45 -1.16
N GLU A 140 7.93 -10.23 -0.51
CA GLU A 140 9.10 -9.74 0.20
C GLU A 140 10.10 -9.05 -0.74
N GLN A 141 10.48 -9.73 -1.84
CA GLN A 141 11.41 -9.15 -2.83
C GLN A 141 10.81 -7.91 -3.52
N LEU A 142 9.49 -7.87 -3.73
CA LEU A 142 8.80 -6.70 -4.27
C LEU A 142 8.73 -5.54 -3.28
N ASN A 143 8.54 -5.81 -1.99
CA ASN A 143 8.56 -4.79 -0.94
C ASN A 143 9.95 -4.11 -0.91
N GLU A 144 10.99 -4.93 -0.75
CA GLU A 144 12.41 -4.57 -0.80
C GLU A 144 12.77 -3.69 -2.01
N GLN A 145 12.39 -4.11 -3.22
CA GLN A 145 12.70 -3.34 -4.44
C GLN A 145 11.84 -2.07 -4.57
N SER A 146 10.55 -2.14 -4.20
CA SER A 146 9.66 -0.98 -4.27
C SER A 146 10.10 0.16 -3.35
N TRP A 147 10.62 -0.14 -2.16
CA TRP A 147 11.09 0.90 -1.25
C TRP A 147 12.32 1.64 -1.82
N ARG A 148 13.29 0.91 -2.39
CA ARG A 148 14.46 1.51 -3.04
C ARG A 148 14.07 2.46 -4.16
N GLU A 149 13.22 2.02 -5.07
CA GLU A 149 12.88 2.82 -6.27
C GLU A 149 11.84 3.92 -5.97
N VAL A 150 11.03 3.79 -4.91
CA VAL A 150 10.27 4.92 -4.34
C VAL A 150 11.22 6.01 -3.80
N VAL A 151 12.31 5.64 -3.13
CA VAL A 151 13.31 6.60 -2.63
C VAL A 151 14.08 7.26 -3.77
N GLU A 152 14.46 6.52 -4.80
CA GLU A 152 15.14 7.05 -5.99
C GLU A 152 14.26 8.04 -6.78
N ILE A 153 13.01 7.67 -7.05
CA ILE A 153 12.08 8.58 -7.74
C ILE A 153 11.72 9.78 -6.85
N LEU A 154 11.60 9.61 -5.53
CA LEU A 154 11.43 10.73 -4.60
C LEU A 154 12.64 11.69 -4.60
N PHE A 155 13.87 11.16 -4.75
CA PHE A 155 15.07 11.98 -4.88
C PHE A 155 15.05 12.79 -6.19
N ALA A 156 14.72 12.17 -7.33
CA ALA A 156 14.55 12.88 -8.60
C ALA A 156 13.44 13.96 -8.51
N VAL A 157 12.28 13.60 -7.94
CA VAL A 157 11.13 14.50 -7.68
C VAL A 157 11.53 15.71 -6.81
N THR A 158 12.38 15.52 -5.80
CA THR A 158 12.81 16.62 -4.92
C THR A 158 13.89 17.52 -5.51
N ILE A 159 14.66 17.05 -6.51
CA ILE A 159 15.55 17.89 -7.32
C ILE A 159 14.74 18.84 -8.22
N PHE A 160 13.72 18.32 -8.94
CA PHE A 160 12.87 19.13 -9.82
C PHE A 160 11.74 19.86 -9.07
N ARG A 161 12.08 20.48 -7.93
CA ARG A 161 11.15 21.03 -6.92
C ARG A 161 10.23 22.17 -7.36
N GLN A 162 10.27 22.59 -8.64
CA GLN A 162 9.47 23.70 -9.17
C GLN A 162 8.24 23.24 -9.96
N ASP A 163 8.23 21.99 -10.49
CA ASP A 163 7.21 21.50 -11.43
C ASP A 163 6.10 20.65 -10.76
N PHE A 164 5.83 20.88 -9.47
CA PHE A 164 4.86 20.10 -8.68
C PHE A 164 3.41 20.32 -9.12
N SER A 165 2.91 19.43 -9.97
CA SER A 165 1.48 19.33 -10.33
C SER A 165 0.85 18.01 -9.86
N VAL A 166 -0.49 17.97 -9.77
CA VAL A 166 -1.22 16.72 -9.48
C VAL A 166 -1.06 15.70 -10.62
N ALA A 167 -1.01 16.17 -11.86
CA ALA A 167 -0.77 15.31 -13.03
C ALA A 167 0.63 14.68 -12.96
N PHE A 168 1.64 15.42 -12.51
CA PHE A 168 2.99 14.90 -12.24
C PHE A 168 2.98 13.82 -11.16
N LEU A 169 2.35 14.06 -10.00
CA LEU A 169 2.28 13.06 -8.93
C LEU A 169 1.52 11.79 -9.37
N ALA A 170 0.46 11.93 -10.18
CA ALA A 170 -0.24 10.79 -10.77
C ALA A 170 0.62 10.02 -11.78
N MET A 171 1.52 10.70 -12.51
CA MET A 171 2.47 10.09 -13.43
C MET A 171 3.58 9.32 -12.69
N VAL A 172 4.14 9.89 -11.61
CA VAL A 172 5.04 9.20 -10.67
C VAL A 172 4.39 7.90 -10.16
N ALA A 173 3.16 8.01 -9.65
CA ALA A 173 2.44 6.89 -9.09
C ALA A 173 2.12 5.79 -10.13
N ALA A 174 1.78 6.19 -11.36
CA ALA A 174 1.55 5.26 -12.46
C ALA A 174 2.83 4.51 -12.86
N LEU A 175 3.98 5.20 -12.97
CA LEU A 175 5.25 4.55 -13.31
C LEU A 175 5.67 3.55 -12.24
N LEU A 176 5.62 3.93 -10.96
CA LEU A 176 5.89 3.02 -9.83
C LEU A 176 5.02 1.75 -9.88
N LEU A 177 3.75 1.87 -10.27
CA LEU A 177 2.85 0.73 -10.44
C LEU A 177 3.27 -0.15 -11.63
N VAL A 178 3.69 0.43 -12.75
CA VAL A 178 4.18 -0.30 -13.94
C VAL A 178 5.52 -1.00 -13.67
N LYS A 179 6.48 -0.36 -13.02
CA LYS A 179 7.75 -0.98 -12.58
C LYS A 179 7.49 -2.14 -11.61
N ALA A 180 6.61 -1.96 -10.63
CA ALA A 180 6.25 -3.04 -9.69
C ALA A 180 5.49 -4.22 -10.35
N LEU A 181 4.78 -3.98 -11.46
CA LEU A 181 4.23 -5.06 -12.29
C LEU A 181 5.32 -5.76 -13.13
N HIS A 182 6.32 -5.03 -13.62
CA HIS A 182 7.44 -5.58 -14.39
C HIS A 182 8.33 -6.52 -13.57
N TRP A 183 8.73 -6.17 -12.35
CA TRP A 183 9.49 -7.10 -11.50
C TRP A 183 8.66 -8.35 -11.17
N LEU A 184 7.36 -8.18 -10.95
CA LEU A 184 6.43 -9.30 -10.72
C LEU A 184 6.26 -10.18 -11.98
N ALA A 185 6.41 -9.62 -13.19
CA ALA A 185 6.49 -10.37 -14.44
C ALA A 185 7.81 -11.14 -14.55
N GLN A 186 8.95 -10.50 -14.28
CA GLN A 186 10.28 -11.13 -14.27
C GLN A 186 10.31 -12.33 -13.32
N LYS A 187 9.94 -12.16 -12.04
CA LYS A 187 9.89 -13.24 -11.04
C LYS A 187 8.97 -14.41 -11.42
N ARG A 188 8.00 -14.20 -12.32
CA ARG A 188 7.13 -15.25 -12.86
C ARG A 188 7.74 -16.00 -14.04
N VAL A 189 8.61 -15.34 -14.83
CA VAL A 189 9.42 -15.99 -15.86
C VAL A 189 10.54 -16.81 -15.19
N ASP A 190 11.30 -16.22 -14.26
CA ASP A 190 12.34 -16.91 -13.47
C ASP A 190 11.82 -18.24 -12.86
N TYR A 191 10.60 -18.20 -12.30
CA TYR A 191 9.94 -19.36 -11.70
C TYR A 191 9.50 -20.43 -12.71
N ILE A 192 9.13 -20.02 -13.93
CA ILE A 192 8.78 -20.95 -15.01
C ILE A 192 10.03 -21.67 -15.54
N GLU A 193 11.11 -20.93 -15.79
CA GLU A 193 12.36 -21.51 -16.32
C GLU A 193 13.00 -22.51 -15.35
N THR A 194 12.80 -22.31 -14.04
CA THR A 194 13.33 -23.17 -12.98
C THR A 194 12.41 -24.35 -12.59
N THR A 195 11.19 -24.46 -13.14
CA THR A 195 10.19 -25.48 -12.74
C THR A 195 9.85 -26.44 -13.90
N PRO A 196 10.31 -27.72 -13.87
CA PRO A 196 10.32 -28.61 -15.05
C PRO A 196 8.95 -29.20 -15.47
N SER A 197 7.81 -28.70 -14.98
CA SER A 197 6.48 -29.28 -15.22
C SER A 197 5.30 -28.30 -15.14
N VAL A 198 5.50 -27.05 -15.56
CA VAL A 198 4.41 -26.06 -15.62
C VAL A 198 3.41 -26.31 -16.78
N PRO A 199 2.09 -26.17 -16.56
CA PRO A 199 1.09 -26.39 -17.60
C PRO A 199 1.00 -25.22 -18.58
N MET A 200 0.68 -25.52 -19.85
CA MET A 200 0.58 -24.53 -20.95
C MET A 200 -0.35 -23.33 -20.65
N LEU A 201 -1.39 -23.53 -19.84
CA LEU A 201 -2.29 -22.46 -19.41
C LEU A 201 -1.58 -21.36 -18.60
N SER A 202 -0.50 -21.69 -17.88
CA SER A 202 0.32 -20.71 -17.14
C SER A 202 1.18 -19.87 -18.08
N HIS A 203 1.77 -20.48 -19.11
CA HIS A 203 2.51 -19.76 -20.15
C HIS A 203 1.60 -18.77 -20.89
N ILE A 204 0.41 -19.18 -21.32
CA ILE A 204 -0.54 -18.30 -22.04
C ILE A 204 -0.91 -17.08 -21.18
N ARG A 205 -1.13 -17.25 -19.87
CA ARG A 205 -1.41 -16.14 -18.95
C ARG A 205 -0.24 -15.16 -18.84
N ILE A 206 0.99 -15.64 -18.70
CA ILE A 206 2.18 -14.80 -18.55
C ILE A 206 2.54 -14.11 -19.87
N VAL A 207 2.37 -14.76 -21.03
CA VAL A 207 2.48 -14.11 -22.35
C VAL A 207 1.43 -13.02 -22.51
N SER A 208 0.17 -13.27 -22.13
CA SER A 208 -0.88 -12.23 -22.18
C SER A 208 -0.62 -11.06 -21.22
N PHE A 209 0.04 -11.32 -20.08
CA PHE A 209 0.46 -10.28 -19.15
C PHE A 209 1.61 -9.44 -19.70
N MET A 210 2.64 -10.07 -20.32
CA MET A 210 3.73 -9.35 -20.99
C MET A 210 3.23 -8.47 -22.15
N VAL A 211 2.29 -8.97 -22.96
CA VAL A 211 1.66 -8.16 -24.04
C VAL A 211 0.83 -7.02 -23.47
N PHE A 212 0.14 -7.23 -22.34
CA PHE A 212 -0.57 -6.15 -21.64
C PHE A 212 0.37 -5.08 -21.09
N LEU A 213 1.50 -5.46 -20.48
CA LEU A 213 2.51 -4.51 -20.00
C LEU A 213 3.08 -3.68 -21.15
N LEU A 214 3.57 -4.32 -22.21
CA LEU A 214 4.10 -3.64 -23.40
C LEU A 214 3.10 -2.62 -24.00
N ALA A 215 1.79 -2.94 -23.98
CA ALA A 215 0.76 -2.02 -24.42
C ALA A 215 0.59 -0.81 -23.47
N VAL A 216 0.69 -1.02 -22.15
CA VAL A 216 0.71 0.08 -21.16
C VAL A 216 1.97 0.94 -21.32
N ASP A 217 3.13 0.35 -21.58
CA ASP A 217 4.40 1.07 -21.76
C ASP A 217 4.35 1.94 -23.03
N CYS A 218 3.88 1.40 -24.16
CA CYS A 218 3.66 2.19 -25.37
C CYS A 218 2.67 3.35 -25.15
N ILE A 219 1.62 3.15 -24.34
CA ILE A 219 0.71 4.23 -23.95
C ILE A 219 1.45 5.26 -23.08
N PHE A 220 2.19 4.84 -22.05
CA PHE A 220 2.88 5.75 -21.14
C PHE A 220 3.94 6.59 -21.88
N LEU A 221 4.79 5.95 -22.67
CA LEU A 221 5.81 6.57 -23.50
C LEU A 221 5.20 7.58 -24.49
N SER A 222 4.14 7.21 -25.22
CA SER A 222 3.48 8.15 -26.15
C SER A 222 2.86 9.36 -25.43
N ARG A 223 2.38 9.18 -24.19
CA ARG A 223 1.80 10.26 -23.36
C ARG A 223 2.87 11.16 -22.72
N SER A 224 4.10 10.69 -22.55
CA SER A 224 5.25 11.48 -22.09
C SER A 224 5.94 12.24 -23.25
N LEU A 225 6.13 11.57 -24.40
CA LEU A 225 6.77 12.16 -25.58
C LEU A 225 5.93 13.23 -26.27
N MET A 226 4.60 13.11 -26.29
CA MET A 226 3.74 14.04 -27.03
C MET A 226 3.79 15.49 -26.49
N PRO A 227 3.76 15.75 -25.16
CA PRO A 227 4.07 17.06 -24.59
C PRO A 227 5.50 17.52 -24.89
N LEU A 228 6.49 16.63 -24.75
CA LEU A 228 7.91 16.95 -24.94
C LEU A 228 8.21 17.47 -26.36
N ILE A 229 7.66 16.81 -27.38
CA ILE A 229 7.80 17.21 -28.79
C ILE A 229 7.11 18.56 -29.06
N LYS A 230 5.91 18.78 -28.48
CA LYS A 230 5.07 19.94 -28.79
C LYS A 230 5.47 21.22 -28.04
N ASN A 231 5.74 21.11 -26.74
CA ASN A 231 5.99 22.26 -25.86
C ASN A 231 7.49 22.50 -25.61
N ARG A 232 8.34 21.46 -25.73
CA ARG A 232 9.76 21.46 -25.31
C ARG A 232 10.01 21.79 -23.83
N GLU A 233 8.99 21.71 -22.99
CA GLU A 233 9.11 21.75 -21.53
C GLU A 233 9.75 20.42 -21.06
N ALA A 234 11.05 20.47 -20.79
CA ALA A 234 11.92 19.30 -20.90
C ALA A 234 12.09 18.49 -19.60
N SER A 235 12.35 19.16 -18.48
CA SER A 235 13.03 18.58 -17.30
C SER A 235 12.43 17.27 -16.79
N VAL A 236 11.11 17.25 -16.57
CA VAL A 236 10.41 16.14 -15.89
C VAL A 236 9.90 15.08 -16.86
N ALA A 237 9.40 15.48 -18.04
CA ALA A 237 8.92 14.54 -19.06
C ALA A 237 10.06 13.69 -19.66
N ILE A 238 11.29 14.22 -19.71
CA ILE A 238 12.47 13.47 -20.15
C ILE A 238 12.80 12.34 -19.17
N PHE A 239 12.72 12.58 -17.85
CA PHE A 239 12.99 11.53 -16.85
C PHE A 239 12.03 10.33 -17.02
N PHE A 240 10.73 10.60 -17.15
CA PHE A 240 9.69 9.59 -17.50
C PHE A 240 9.72 9.09 -18.95
N SER A 241 10.71 9.48 -19.76
CA SER A 241 10.95 8.92 -21.08
C SER A 241 12.23 8.06 -21.13
N PHE A 242 12.99 8.03 -20.04
CA PHE A 242 14.12 7.11 -19.80
C PHE A 242 13.74 5.95 -18.88
N GLU A 243 12.84 6.19 -17.93
CA GLU A 243 12.25 5.23 -16.98
C GLU A 243 11.08 4.41 -17.56
#